data_AF-A0A6C7T684-F1
#
_entry.id   AF-A0A6C7T684-F1
#
_cell.length_a   1.000
_cell.length_b   1.000
_cell.length_c   1.000
_cell.angle_alpha   90.00
_cell.angle_beta   90.00
_cell.angle_gamma   90.00
#
_symmetry.space_group_name_H-M   'P 1'
#
loop_
_entity.id
_entity.type
_entity.pdbx_description
1 polymer ?
#
loop_
_entity_poly.entity_id
_entity_poly.type
_entity_poly.pdbx_seq_one_letter_code
_entity_poly.pdbx_strand_id
1 'polypeptide(L)'
;MNEQILLKNDDLLNIIKVLKTNYSKQVEEELYRQMQKSKLLLPAIIREENKISIVKIIDEKENEYLPVFTDWTNFQLYLDSTKESQPIVFTFNEYFNILVAD
;
A
#
# COMPACT_ATOMS: atom_id res chain seq x y z
N MET A 1 -19.90 -18.07 3.37
CA MET A 1 -19.34 -16.92 2.65
C MET A 1 -18.47 -16.21 3.66
N ASN A 2 -17.15 -16.40 3.59
CA ASN A 2 -16.23 -15.82 4.56
C ASN A 2 -16.25 -14.31 4.40
N GLU A 3 -16.58 -13.59 5.47
CA GLU A 3 -16.37 -12.15 5.57
C GLU A 3 -14.86 -11.91 5.43
N GLN A 4 -14.39 -11.72 4.19
CA GLN A 4 -13.08 -11.11 3.98
C GLN A 4 -13.19 -9.73 4.60
N ILE A 5 -12.54 -9.54 5.75
CA ILE A 5 -12.41 -8.24 6.41
C ILE A 5 -11.84 -7.28 5.36
N LEU A 6 -12.70 -6.42 4.85
CA LEU A 6 -12.37 -5.47 3.80
C LEU A 6 -11.44 -4.42 4.39
N LEU A 7 -10.18 -4.45 4.01
CA LEU A 7 -9.17 -3.48 4.45
C LEU A 7 -9.54 -2.09 3.91
N LYS A 8 -9.64 -1.09 4.81
CA LYS A 8 -10.14 0.26 4.48
C LYS A 8 -9.33 1.45 5.00
N ASN A 9 -8.40 1.28 5.95
CA ASN A 9 -7.55 2.33 6.54
C ASN A 9 -8.21 3.72 6.69
N ASP A 10 -9.46 3.79 7.16
CA ASP A 10 -10.24 5.04 7.17
C ASP A 10 -9.56 6.13 8.01
N ASP A 11 -8.92 5.77 9.13
CA ASP A 11 -8.18 6.70 10.00
C ASP A 11 -6.98 7.33 9.28
N LEU A 12 -6.22 6.53 8.52
CA LEU A 12 -5.11 7.03 7.69
C LEU A 12 -5.62 7.98 6.61
N LEU A 13 -6.72 7.62 5.94
CA LEU A 13 -7.32 8.48 4.91
C LEU A 13 -7.86 9.78 5.49
N ASN A 14 -8.43 9.74 6.69
CA ASN A 14 -8.93 10.93 7.39
C ASN A 14 -7.78 11.86 7.77
N ILE A 15 -6.68 11.36 8.35
CA ILE A 15 -5.56 12.22 8.70
C ILE A 15 -4.86 12.80 7.47
N ILE A 16 -4.79 12.07 6.35
CA ILE A 16 -4.30 12.60 5.06
C ILE A 16 -5.19 13.76 4.57
N LYS A 17 -6.52 13.64 4.69
CA LYS A 17 -7.44 14.73 4.33
C LYS A 17 -7.22 15.97 5.20
N VAL A 18 -7.03 15.78 6.50
CA VAL A 18 -6.75 16.88 7.43
C VAL A 18 -5.40 17.53 7.11
N LEU A 19 -4.36 16.75 6.84
CA LEU A 19 -3.04 17.26 6.47
C LEU A 19 -3.10 18.16 5.24
N LYS A 20 -3.92 17.80 4.24
CA LYS A 20 -4.10 18.58 3.01
C LYS A 20 -4.80 19.92 3.22
N THR A 21 -5.68 20.03 4.22
CA THR A 21 -6.49 21.23 4.47
C THR A 21 -5.96 22.10 5.60
N ASN A 22 -5.28 21.49 6.59
CA ASN A 22 -4.77 22.17 7.77
C ASN A 22 -3.48 21.50 8.26
N TYR A 23 -2.37 21.86 7.62
CA TYR A 23 -1.06 21.36 8.02
C TYR A 23 -0.63 21.94 9.37
N SER A 24 -0.23 21.05 10.29
CA SER A 24 0.46 21.40 11.52
C SER A 24 1.38 20.25 11.94
N LYS A 25 2.37 20.55 12.79
CA LYS A 25 3.29 19.53 13.30
C LYS A 25 2.56 18.38 14.02
N GLN A 26 1.50 18.69 14.76
CA GLN A 26 0.69 17.68 15.45
C GLN A 26 -0.03 16.76 14.46
N VAL A 27 -0.55 17.30 13.35
CA VAL A 27 -1.22 16.52 12.30
C VAL A 27 -0.22 15.63 11.56
N GLU A 28 1.01 16.11 11.33
CA GLU A 28 2.08 15.32 10.72
C GLU A 28 2.53 14.17 11.65
N GLU A 29 2.70 14.44 12.94
CA GLU A 29 3.02 13.40 13.93
C GLU A 29 1.93 12.31 13.99
N GLU A 30 0.66 12.72 13.93
CA GLU A 30 -0.45 11.77 13.88
C GLU A 30 -0.48 10.98 12.56
N LEU A 31 -0.14 11.59 11.42
CA LEU A 31 0.02 10.88 10.15
C LEU A 31 1.04 9.75 10.30
N TYR A 32 2.23 10.02 10.84
CA TYR A 32 3.26 9.00 11.02
C TYR A 32 2.78 7.86 11.92
N ARG A 33 2.07 8.19 13.00
CA ARG A 33 1.49 7.19 13.90
C ARG A 33 0.45 6.32 13.18
N GLN A 34 -0.41 6.91 12.36
CA GLN A 34 -1.42 6.17 11.61
C GLN A 34 -0.78 5.29 10.52
N MET A 35 0.24 5.78 9.82
CA MET A 35 0.99 4.97 8.84
C MET A 35 1.59 3.71 9.48
N GLN A 36 2.19 3.84 10.66
CA GLN A 36 2.79 2.69 11.37
C GLN A 36 1.76 1.64 11.81
N LYS A 37 0.52 2.05 12.11
CA LYS A 37 -0.57 1.15 12.50
C LYS A 37 -1.29 0.53 11.31
N SER A 38 -1.19 1.17 10.14
CA SER A 38 -1.96 0.79 8.96
C SER A 38 -1.44 -0.50 8.34
N LYS A 39 -2.38 -1.28 7.81
CA LYS A 39 -2.09 -2.42 6.94
C LYS A 39 -2.39 -1.99 5.52
N LEU A 40 -1.45 -2.12 4.63
CA LEU A 40 -1.52 -1.65 3.25
C LEU A 40 -1.51 -2.87 2.31
N LEU A 41 -1.90 -2.65 1.06
CA LEU A 41 -1.92 -3.68 0.04
C LEU A 41 -0.82 -3.42 -0.99
N LEU A 42 0.01 -4.43 -1.19
CA LEU A 42 1.06 -4.48 -2.20
C LEU A 42 0.66 -5.46 -3.30
N PRO A 43 0.72 -5.09 -4.59
CA PRO A 43 0.59 -6.04 -5.67
C PRO A 43 1.85 -6.89 -5.79
N ALA A 44 1.66 -8.21 -5.75
CA ALA A 44 2.74 -9.16 -5.95
C ALA A 44 2.27 -10.38 -6.74
N ILE A 45 3.19 -11.03 -7.42
CA ILE A 45 2.97 -12.26 -8.17
C ILE A 45 3.58 -13.40 -7.35
N ILE A 46 2.73 -14.34 -6.93
CA ILE A 46 3.18 -15.57 -6.28
C ILE A 46 3.56 -16.57 -7.38
N ARG A 47 4.83 -16.95 -7.43
CA ARG A 47 5.38 -17.94 -8.37
C ARG A 47 5.53 -19.29 -7.68
N GLU A 48 5.82 -20.32 -8.49
CA GLU A 48 6.20 -21.64 -7.99
C GLU A 48 7.36 -21.56 -6.98
N GLU A 49 7.47 -22.56 -6.10
CA GLU A 49 8.48 -22.63 -5.02
C GLU A 49 8.37 -21.53 -3.94
N ASN A 50 7.18 -20.98 -3.72
CA ASN A 50 6.91 -19.93 -2.73
C ASN A 50 7.71 -18.62 -2.96
N LYS A 51 8.09 -18.34 -4.21
CA LYS A 51 8.75 -17.09 -4.57
C LYS A 51 7.71 -15.99 -4.77
N ILE A 52 7.96 -14.83 -4.20
CA ILE A 52 7.12 -13.64 -4.36
C ILE A 52 7.88 -12.65 -5.25
N SER A 53 7.27 -12.24 -6.36
CA SER A 53 7.76 -11.14 -7.19
C SER A 53 6.92 -9.89 -6.91
N ILE A 54 7.56 -8.83 -6.45
CA ILE A 54 6.86 -7.56 -6.17
C ILE A 54 6.73 -6.78 -7.48
N VAL A 55 5.56 -6.22 -7.74
CA VAL A 55 5.34 -5.42 -8.94
C VAL A 55 5.71 -3.97 -8.66
N LYS A 56 6.66 -3.43 -9.41
CA LYS A 56 7.01 -2.01 -9.44
C LYS A 56 6.29 -1.31 -10.60
N ILE A 57 6.05 -0.01 -10.43
CA ILE A 57 5.59 0.87 -11.52
C ILE A 57 6.75 1.75 -11.96
N ILE A 58 6.80 2.08 -13.25
CA ILE A 58 7.88 2.87 -13.83
C ILE A 58 7.26 4.14 -14.44
N ASP A 59 7.83 5.32 -14.15
CA ASP A 59 7.38 6.57 -14.78
C ASP A 59 8.04 6.81 -16.15
N GLU A 60 7.64 7.89 -16.83
CA GLU A 60 8.17 8.27 -18.16
C GLU A 60 9.68 8.58 -18.17
N LYS A 61 10.28 8.78 -16.99
CA LYS A 61 11.70 9.07 -16.81
C LYS A 61 12.48 7.84 -16.32
N GLU A 62 11.87 6.65 -16.41
CA GLU A 62 12.43 5.38 -15.95
C GLU A 62 12.67 5.29 -14.43
N ASN A 63 12.01 6.14 -13.63
CA ASN A 63 12.08 5.97 -12.17
C ASN A 63 11.13 4.85 -11.73
N GLU A 64 11.63 3.96 -10.89
CA GLU A 64 10.86 2.86 -10.31
C GLU A 64 10.21 3.28 -8.99
N TYR A 65 8.95 2.89 -8.82
CA TYR A 65 8.19 3.09 -7.59
C TYR A 65 7.49 1.82 -7.16
N LEU A 66 7.29 1.72 -5.85
CA LEU A 66 6.53 0.65 -5.25
C LEU A 66 5.07 1.12 -5.05
N PRO A 67 4.09 0.52 -5.74
CA PRO A 67 2.69 0.89 -5.56
C PRO A 67 2.18 0.44 -4.18
N VAL A 68 1.33 1.28 -3.57
CA VAL A 68 0.75 1.04 -2.25
C VAL A 68 -0.72 1.39 -2.29
N PHE A 69 -1.58 0.48 -1.82
CA PHE A 69 -3.02 0.71 -1.77
C PHE A 69 -3.52 0.70 -0.32
N THR A 70 -4.36 1.68 0.00
CA THR A 70 -4.95 1.87 1.35
C THR A 70 -6.21 1.05 1.58
N ASP A 71 -6.78 0.48 0.53
CA ASP A 71 -8.04 -0.24 0.60
C ASP A 71 -8.21 -1.19 -0.59
N TRP A 72 -9.08 -2.18 -0.40
CA TRP A 72 -9.37 -3.19 -1.40
C TRP A 72 -9.96 -2.62 -2.69
N THR A 73 -10.85 -1.63 -2.58
CA THR A 73 -11.55 -1.08 -3.74
C THR A 73 -10.56 -0.45 -4.72
N ASN A 74 -9.62 0.35 -4.22
CA ASN A 74 -8.56 0.94 -5.04
C ASN A 74 -7.60 -0.11 -5.60
N PHE A 75 -7.34 -1.19 -4.86
CA PHE A 75 -6.54 -2.30 -5.36
C PHE A 75 -7.22 -3.05 -6.52
N GLN A 76 -8.54 -3.23 -6.49
CA GLN A 76 -9.26 -3.91 -7.58
C GLN A 76 -9.14 -3.16 -8.91
N LEU A 77 -9.15 -1.83 -8.89
CA LEU A 77 -8.95 -1.01 -10.10
C LEU A 77 -7.58 -1.29 -10.75
N TYR A 78 -6.58 -1.66 -9.96
CA TYR A 78 -5.28 -2.08 -10.46
C TYR A 78 -5.30 -3.51 -11.04
N LEU A 79 -5.96 -4.47 -10.37
CA LEU A 79 -6.09 -5.85 -10.86
C LEU A 79 -6.78 -5.95 -12.22
N ASP A 80 -7.78 -5.12 -12.46
CA ASP A 80 -8.51 -5.10 -13.74
C ASP A 80 -7.59 -4.85 -14.94
N SER A 81 -6.42 -4.23 -14.70
CA SER A 81 -5.37 -4.01 -15.70
C SER A 81 -4.26 -5.07 -15.70
N THR A 82 -4.11 -5.87 -14.63
CA THR A 82 -2.98 -6.78 -14.41
C THR A 82 -3.44 -8.13 -13.83
N LYS A 83 -3.88 -9.04 -14.72
CA LYS A 83 -4.55 -10.33 -14.38
C LYS A 83 -3.73 -11.31 -13.52
N GLU A 84 -2.44 -11.10 -13.35
CA GLU A 84 -1.55 -12.03 -12.63
C GLU A 84 -1.19 -11.58 -11.21
N SER A 85 -1.51 -10.35 -10.84
CA SER A 85 -1.13 -9.82 -9.54
C SER A 85 -2.11 -10.21 -8.44
N GLN A 86 -1.60 -10.38 -7.24
CA GLN A 86 -2.33 -10.74 -6.04
C GLN A 86 -2.07 -9.69 -4.95
N PRO A 87 -3.08 -9.37 -4.14
CA PRO A 87 -2.91 -8.47 -3.01
C PRO A 87 -2.20 -9.21 -1.87
N ILE A 88 -1.09 -8.65 -1.42
CA ILE A 88 -0.45 -9.06 -0.17
C ILE A 88 -0.57 -7.92 0.85
N VAL A 89 -0.91 -8.27 2.08
CA VAL A 89 -1.04 -7.31 3.18
C VAL A 89 0.34 -7.07 3.78
N PHE A 90 0.74 -5.80 3.82
CA PHE A 90 2.01 -5.35 4.36
C PHE A 90 1.81 -4.19 5.33
N THR A 91 2.65 -4.12 6.35
CA THR A 91 2.83 -2.94 7.21
C THR A 91 3.86 -2.00 6.60
N PHE A 92 3.85 -0.74 7.04
CA PHE A 92 4.83 0.25 6.57
C PHE A 92 6.29 -0.17 6.81
N ASN A 93 6.57 -0.88 7.91
CA ASN A 93 7.92 -1.37 8.21
C ASN A 93 8.35 -2.49 7.25
N GLU A 94 7.45 -3.41 6.90
CA GLU A 94 7.77 -4.47 5.94
C GLU A 94 7.99 -3.90 4.53
N TYR A 95 7.23 -2.86 4.17
CA TYR A 95 7.48 -2.04 2.98
C TYR A 95 8.88 -1.44 2.94
N PHE A 96 9.32 -0.85 4.05
CA PHE A 96 10.66 -0.28 4.15
C PHE A 96 11.75 -1.35 4.01
N ASN A 97 11.55 -2.52 4.64
CA ASN A 97 12.51 -3.63 4.53
C ASN A 97 12.67 -4.13 3.09
N ILE A 98 11.60 -4.14 2.30
CA ILE A 98 11.67 -4.46 0.87
C ILE A 98 12.58 -3.47 0.15
N LEU A 99 12.39 -2.16 0.37
CA LEU A 99 13.15 -1.10 -0.31
C LEU A 99 14.64 -1.08 0.07
N VAL A 100 15.00 -1.58 1.25
CA VAL A 100 16.40 -1.66 1.71
C VAL A 100 17.09 -2.94 1.23
N ALA A 101 16.32 -3.99 0.91
CA ALA A 101 16.84 -5.28 0.46
C ALA A 101 17.10 -5.34 -1.06
N ASP A 102 16.50 -4.42 -1.82
CA ASP A 102 16.75 -4.18 -3.25
C ASP A 102 18.02 -3.32 -3.47
#